data_AF-A0A844IDS7-F1
#
_entry.id   AF-A0A844IDS7-F1
#
_cell.length_a   1.000
_cell.length_b   1.000
_cell.length_c   1.000
_cell.angle_alpha   90.00
_cell.angle_beta   90.00
_cell.angle_gamma   90.00
#
_symmetry.space_group_name_H-M   'P 1'
#
loop_
_entity.id
_entity.type
_entity.pdbx_description
1 polymer ?
#
loop_
_entity_poly.entity_id
_entity_poly.type
_entity_poly.pdbx_seq_one_letter_code
_entity_poly.pdbx_strand_id
1 'polypeptide(L)'
;MSRRIRIGLIAEGEAELGASIPYIKPEDGGKVIERNNEGALHTLIRRELENAGFPDCDFIQRHPSIKESQKLTLRTGHSILDPKYLAQIVILWKPEDVDMILIVVDADDKLEQRQIDLERALNKIRDNHLDINEEVISDRSAGGLAIRNFETWLLADTQTVSTILGVELEKLENLEHLDNTKDILENAISQSTYLSEDTSNQRSLQIRWNLGKQIDLAIIKTGCPQGYAAFTQSLLVATKAVK
;
A
#
# COMPACT_ATOMS: atom_id res chain seq x y z
N MET A 1 17.73 -9.58 -19.88
CA MET A 1 16.48 -8.87 -19.54
C MET A 1 16.24 -9.13 -18.06
N SER A 2 16.13 -8.09 -17.22
CA SER A 2 15.81 -8.32 -15.81
C SER A 2 14.36 -8.77 -15.70
N ARG A 3 14.09 -9.82 -14.91
CA ARG A 3 12.74 -10.25 -14.55
C ARG A 3 11.98 -9.07 -13.90
N ARG A 4 10.67 -9.00 -14.13
CA ARG A 4 9.80 -8.02 -13.46
C ARG A 4 9.77 -8.29 -11.96
N ILE A 5 9.81 -7.24 -11.15
CA ILE A 5 9.71 -7.37 -9.69
C ILE A 5 8.26 -7.64 -9.33
N ARG A 6 7.99 -8.79 -8.72
CA ARG A 6 6.67 -9.19 -8.21
C ARG A 6 6.53 -8.75 -6.77
N ILE A 7 5.57 -7.86 -6.48
CA ILE A 7 5.40 -7.25 -5.17
C ILE A 7 4.11 -7.75 -4.54
N GLY A 8 4.21 -8.40 -3.38
CA GLY A 8 3.07 -8.65 -2.50
C GLY A 8 2.83 -7.43 -1.60
N LEU A 9 1.76 -6.69 -1.84
CA LEU A 9 1.41 -5.50 -1.06
C LEU A 9 0.17 -5.76 -0.20
N ILE A 10 0.24 -5.43 1.09
CA ILE A 10 -0.91 -5.45 2.01
C ILE A 10 -1.06 -4.09 2.69
N ALA A 11 -2.29 -3.59 2.76
CA ALA A 11 -2.68 -2.42 3.53
C ALA A 11 -4.08 -2.58 4.13
N GLU A 12 -4.43 -1.73 5.10
CA GLU A 12 -5.65 -1.87 5.90
C GLU A 12 -6.90 -1.30 5.22
N GLY A 13 -6.76 -0.40 4.24
CA GLY A 13 -7.84 0.29 3.56
C GLY A 13 -7.99 -0.04 2.07
N GLU A 14 -9.25 -0.16 1.64
CA GLU A 14 -9.63 -0.32 0.23
C GLU A 14 -9.22 0.90 -0.61
N ALA A 15 -9.17 2.09 0.00
CA ALA A 15 -8.70 3.32 -0.65
C ALA A 15 -7.24 3.23 -1.12
N GLU A 16 -6.39 2.55 -0.35
CA GLU A 16 -4.97 2.39 -0.67
C GLU A 16 -4.75 1.35 -1.77
N LEU A 17 -5.41 0.20 -1.67
CA LEU A 17 -5.12 -0.96 -2.53
C LEU A 17 -6.10 -1.18 -3.68
N GLY A 18 -7.31 -0.65 -3.59
CA GLY A 18 -8.44 -1.19 -4.34
C GLY A 18 -8.99 -2.45 -3.67
N ALA A 19 -9.51 -3.40 -4.45
CA ALA A 19 -10.13 -4.62 -3.91
C ALA A 19 -9.14 -5.43 -3.04
N SER A 20 -9.42 -5.54 -1.74
CA SER A 20 -8.64 -6.30 -0.75
C SER A 20 -9.44 -7.48 -0.18
N ILE A 21 -8.82 -8.36 0.61
CA ILE A 21 -9.54 -9.47 1.28
C ILE A 21 -10.61 -8.87 2.23
N PRO A 22 -11.87 -9.33 2.20
CA PRO A 22 -12.39 -10.55 1.56
C PRO A 22 -13.01 -10.36 0.17
N TYR A 23 -12.89 -9.19 -0.43
CA TYR A 23 -13.48 -8.85 -1.74
C TYR A 23 -12.73 -9.50 -2.92
N ILE A 24 -11.52 -10.00 -2.67
CA ILE A 24 -10.76 -10.84 -3.59
C ILE A 24 -11.30 -12.27 -3.55
N LYS A 25 -11.50 -12.91 -4.71
CA LYS A 25 -11.93 -14.30 -4.77
C LYS A 25 -10.75 -15.27 -4.64
N PRO A 26 -10.96 -16.50 -4.13
CA PRO A 26 -9.90 -17.52 -4.04
C PRO A 26 -9.19 -17.81 -5.35
N GLU A 27 -9.92 -17.83 -6.47
CA GLU A 27 -9.38 -18.05 -7.80
C GLU A 27 -8.43 -16.95 -8.29
N ASP A 28 -8.45 -15.77 -7.66
CA ASP A 28 -7.61 -14.63 -8.03
C ASP A 28 -6.33 -14.53 -7.19
N GLY A 29 -6.19 -15.35 -6.13
CA GLY A 29 -4.97 -15.44 -5.35
C GLY A 29 -3.75 -15.85 -6.20
N GLY A 30 -2.66 -15.11 -6.07
CA GLY A 30 -1.40 -15.32 -6.79
C GLY A 30 -1.35 -14.71 -8.20
N LYS A 31 -2.45 -14.13 -8.69
CA LYS A 31 -2.47 -13.44 -9.99
C LYS A 31 -1.91 -12.03 -9.90
N VAL A 32 -1.47 -11.50 -11.05
CA VAL A 32 -1.09 -10.10 -11.18
C VAL A 32 -2.35 -9.23 -11.17
N ILE A 33 -2.33 -8.15 -10.39
CA ILE A 33 -3.37 -7.12 -10.42
C ILE A 33 -3.24 -6.35 -11.73
N GLU A 34 -4.32 -6.29 -12.50
CA GLU A 34 -4.34 -5.49 -13.73
C GLU A 34 -4.16 -4.00 -13.41
N ARG A 35 -3.44 -3.26 -14.26
CA ARG A 35 -3.07 -1.86 -13.99
C ARG A 35 -4.24 -0.91 -13.78
N ASN A 36 -5.38 -1.18 -14.39
CA ASN A 36 -6.64 -0.44 -14.22
C ASN A 36 -7.34 -0.73 -12.88
N ASN A 37 -6.94 -1.80 -12.20
CA ASN A 37 -7.47 -2.21 -10.89
C ASN A 37 -6.50 -1.87 -9.74
N GLU A 38 -5.37 -1.22 -10.04
CA GLU A 38 -4.42 -0.73 -9.04
C GLU A 38 -4.98 0.50 -8.30
N GLY A 39 -5.03 0.40 -6.96
CA GLY A 39 -5.32 1.53 -6.10
C GLY A 39 -4.23 2.63 -6.08
N ALA A 40 -4.45 3.64 -5.24
CA ALA A 40 -3.57 4.80 -5.14
C ALA A 40 -2.15 4.43 -4.65
N LEU A 41 -2.04 3.55 -3.64
CA LEU A 41 -0.74 3.14 -3.09
C LEU A 41 0.07 2.34 -4.11
N HIS A 42 -0.57 1.41 -4.83
CA HIS A 42 0.04 0.69 -5.96
C HIS A 42 0.62 1.67 -6.99
N THR A 43 -0.18 2.66 -7.39
CA THR A 43 0.22 3.68 -8.34
C THR A 43 1.44 4.47 -7.84
N LEU A 44 1.44 4.91 -6.58
CA LEU A 44 2.55 5.67 -6.02
C LEU A 44 3.84 4.86 -5.97
N ILE A 45 3.77 3.60 -5.51
CA ILE A 45 4.93 2.69 -5.48
C ILE A 45 5.47 2.49 -6.90
N ARG A 46 4.61 2.21 -7.87
CA ARG A 46 5.00 2.03 -9.26
C ARG A 46 5.72 3.26 -9.82
N ARG A 47 5.16 4.45 -9.64
CA ARG A 47 5.76 5.71 -10.10
C ARG A 47 7.14 5.95 -9.48
N GLU A 48 7.32 5.60 -8.21
CA GLU A 48 8.61 5.70 -7.53
C GLU A 48 9.65 4.72 -8.06
N LEU A 49 9.24 3.48 -8.30
CA LEU A 49 10.09 2.47 -8.90
C LEU A 49 10.48 2.83 -10.34
N GLU A 50 9.53 3.32 -11.14
CA GLU A 50 9.75 3.84 -12.49
C GLU A 50 10.79 4.97 -12.49
N ASN A 51 10.62 5.97 -11.62
CA ASN A 51 11.56 7.10 -11.47
C ASN A 51 12.98 6.64 -11.07
N ALA A 52 13.08 5.54 -10.34
CA ALA A 52 14.35 4.96 -9.93
C ALA A 52 14.96 3.97 -10.93
N GLY A 53 14.35 3.79 -12.11
CA GLY A 53 14.85 2.90 -13.16
C GLY A 53 14.40 1.43 -13.01
N PHE A 54 13.31 1.18 -12.29
CA PHE A 54 12.66 -0.12 -12.13
C PHE A 54 11.23 -0.09 -12.70
N PRO A 55 11.03 0.13 -14.02
CA PRO A 55 9.70 0.33 -14.60
C PRO A 55 8.83 -0.93 -14.69
N ASP A 56 9.43 -2.09 -14.46
CA ASP A 56 8.86 -3.40 -14.68
C ASP A 56 8.58 -4.05 -13.31
N CYS A 57 7.49 -3.62 -12.65
CA CYS A 57 6.96 -4.25 -11.45
C CYS A 57 5.50 -4.72 -11.63
N ASP A 58 5.15 -5.84 -11.01
CA ASP A 58 3.81 -6.41 -11.00
C ASP A 58 3.35 -6.58 -9.55
N PHE A 59 2.12 -6.16 -9.23
CA PHE A 59 1.54 -6.40 -7.91
C PHE A 59 0.78 -7.71 -7.90
N ILE A 60 1.02 -8.54 -6.88
CA ILE A 60 0.45 -9.87 -6.79
C ILE A 60 -0.70 -9.85 -5.79
N GLN A 61 -1.88 -10.25 -6.29
CA GLN A 61 -3.09 -10.35 -5.50
C GLN A 61 -2.97 -11.48 -4.49
N ARG A 62 -3.40 -11.24 -3.26
CA ARG A 62 -3.40 -12.28 -2.22
C ARG A 62 -4.80 -12.73 -1.86
N HIS A 63 -5.00 -14.03 -1.99
CA HIS A 63 -6.06 -14.77 -1.34
C HIS A 63 -5.55 -16.19 -1.08
N PRO A 64 -5.86 -16.82 0.07
CA PRO A 64 -5.56 -18.22 0.30
C PRO A 64 -6.06 -19.11 -0.83
N SER A 65 -5.21 -19.97 -1.36
CA SER A 65 -5.64 -20.97 -2.32
C SER A 65 -6.65 -21.93 -1.67
N ILE A 66 -7.40 -22.67 -2.48
CA ILE A 66 -8.32 -23.70 -1.98
C ILE A 66 -7.59 -24.73 -1.09
N LYS A 67 -6.33 -25.07 -1.43
CA LYS A 67 -5.50 -26.00 -0.65
C LYS A 67 -5.08 -25.43 0.71
N GLU A 68 -4.81 -24.13 0.78
CA GLU A 68 -4.48 -23.42 2.03
C GLU A 68 -5.72 -23.26 2.91
N SER A 69 -6.85 -22.94 2.29
CA SER A 69 -8.15 -22.74 2.97
C SER A 69 -8.70 -24.02 3.61
N GLN A 70 -8.34 -25.20 3.10
CA GLN A 70 -8.69 -26.48 3.71
C GLN A 70 -7.93 -26.78 5.01
N LYS A 71 -6.78 -26.12 5.24
CA LYS A 71 -5.95 -26.34 6.44
C LYS A 71 -6.16 -25.29 7.53
N LEU A 72 -6.65 -24.09 7.17
CA LEU A 72 -6.75 -22.95 8.07
C LEU A 72 -8.13 -22.30 7.94
N THR A 73 -8.85 -22.15 9.05
CA THR A 73 -10.08 -21.35 9.08
C THR A 73 -9.72 -19.89 8.82
N LEU A 74 -10.18 -19.36 7.68
CA LEU A 74 -10.06 -17.95 7.32
C LEU A 74 -10.69 -17.07 8.40
N ARG A 75 -9.92 -16.14 8.96
CA ARG A 75 -10.51 -15.08 9.78
C ARG A 75 -11.00 -13.95 8.88
N THR A 76 -12.24 -13.56 9.10
CA THR A 76 -12.81 -12.29 8.64
C THR A 76 -12.52 -11.24 9.71
N GLY A 77 -11.38 -10.55 9.61
CA GLY A 77 -11.00 -9.50 10.56
C GLY A 77 -9.77 -8.75 10.06
N HIS A 78 -9.82 -7.42 10.14
CA HIS A 78 -8.95 -6.48 9.43
C HIS A 78 -7.56 -6.24 10.06
N SER A 79 -7.15 -6.98 11.09
CA SER A 79 -5.86 -6.71 11.74
C SER A 79 -4.72 -7.37 10.95
N ILE A 80 -4.16 -6.64 9.99
CA ILE A 80 -3.13 -7.17 9.09
C ILE A 80 -1.82 -7.51 9.80
N LEU A 81 -1.61 -6.97 11.01
CA LEU A 81 -0.46 -7.28 11.87
C LEU A 81 -0.70 -8.43 12.86
N ASP A 82 -1.92 -8.98 12.94
CA ASP A 82 -2.18 -10.12 13.81
C ASP A 82 -1.32 -11.33 13.39
N PRO A 83 -0.58 -11.98 14.30
CA PRO A 83 0.30 -13.11 13.94
C PRO A 83 -0.40 -14.23 13.18
N LYS A 84 -1.69 -14.48 13.44
CA LYS A 84 -2.46 -15.50 12.69
C LYS A 84 -2.80 -15.01 11.29
N TYR A 85 -3.13 -13.73 11.11
CA TYR A 85 -3.32 -13.15 9.78
C TYR A 85 -2.03 -13.21 8.96
N LEU A 86 -0.91 -12.78 9.54
CA LEU A 86 0.41 -12.87 8.91
C LEU A 86 0.73 -14.30 8.51
N ALA A 87 0.51 -15.27 9.40
CA ALA A 87 0.73 -16.69 9.10
C ALA A 87 -0.16 -17.24 7.99
N GLN A 88 -1.39 -16.73 7.86
CA GLN A 88 -2.33 -17.19 6.83
C GLN A 88 -2.13 -16.50 5.48
N ILE A 89 -1.73 -15.23 5.49
CA ILE A 89 -1.80 -14.36 4.30
C ILE A 89 -0.40 -13.99 3.82
N VAL A 90 0.47 -13.52 4.70
CA VAL A 90 1.77 -12.97 4.30
C VAL A 90 2.85 -14.04 4.23
N ILE A 91 2.98 -14.87 5.26
CA ILE A 91 4.03 -15.90 5.38
C ILE A 91 3.84 -17.01 4.34
N LEU A 92 2.62 -17.21 3.84
CA LEU A 92 2.36 -18.19 2.78
C LEU A 92 2.75 -17.70 1.38
N TRP A 93 3.07 -16.41 1.20
CA TRP A 93 3.69 -16.00 -0.05
C TRP A 93 5.02 -16.72 -0.21
N LYS A 94 5.18 -17.34 -1.37
CA LYS A 94 6.42 -17.98 -1.72
C LYS A 94 7.32 -17.02 -2.49
N PRO A 95 8.65 -17.18 -2.41
CA PRO A 95 9.60 -16.38 -3.19
C PRO A 95 9.44 -16.56 -4.70
N GLU A 96 8.88 -17.69 -5.16
CA GLU A 96 8.52 -17.89 -6.56
C GLU A 96 7.35 -16.97 -7.01
N ASP A 97 6.47 -16.60 -6.07
CA ASP A 97 5.27 -15.79 -6.28
C ASP A 97 5.55 -14.29 -6.10
N VAL A 98 6.33 -13.89 -5.11
CA VAL A 98 6.68 -12.49 -4.84
C VAL A 98 8.18 -12.36 -4.58
N ASP A 99 8.80 -11.36 -5.21
CA ASP A 99 10.19 -10.98 -4.94
C ASP A 99 10.28 -10.11 -3.69
N MET A 100 9.24 -9.31 -3.39
CA MET A 100 9.22 -8.38 -2.27
C MET A 100 7.83 -8.34 -1.62
N ILE A 101 7.81 -8.26 -0.29
CA ILE A 101 6.62 -8.10 0.54
C ILE A 101 6.64 -6.69 1.14
N LEU A 102 5.55 -5.95 0.95
CA LEU A 102 5.33 -4.62 1.51
C LEU A 102 4.08 -4.62 2.38
N ILE A 103 4.20 -4.11 3.60
CA ILE A 103 3.07 -3.93 4.54
C ILE A 103 2.92 -2.44 4.85
N VAL A 104 1.73 -1.88 4.62
CA VAL A 104 1.41 -0.50 5.00
C VAL A 104 0.25 -0.52 5.98
N VAL A 105 0.40 0.06 7.16
CA VAL A 105 -0.63 0.03 8.22
C VAL A 105 -1.05 1.44 8.58
N ASP A 106 -2.35 1.61 8.86
CA ASP A 106 -2.83 2.81 9.52
C ASP A 106 -2.41 2.75 11.00
N ALA A 107 -2.03 3.89 11.55
CA ALA A 107 -1.60 4.01 12.92
C ALA A 107 -2.74 4.36 13.89
N ASP A 108 -3.89 4.85 13.42
CA ASP A 108 -5.04 5.22 14.26
C ASP A 108 -4.62 5.99 15.54
N ASP A 109 -3.81 7.05 15.37
CA ASP A 109 -3.21 7.87 16.45
C ASP A 109 -2.24 7.17 17.42
N LYS A 110 -1.89 5.91 17.15
CA LYS A 110 -0.95 5.10 17.95
C LYS A 110 0.34 4.79 17.20
N LEU A 111 0.90 5.79 16.51
CA LEU A 111 2.04 5.63 15.60
C LEU A 111 3.20 4.85 16.21
N GLU A 112 3.64 5.21 17.42
CA GLU A 112 4.77 4.54 18.07
C GLU A 112 4.48 3.05 18.34
N GLN A 113 3.32 2.74 18.93
CA GLN A 113 2.91 1.35 19.16
C GLN A 113 2.75 0.59 17.84
N ARG A 114 2.21 1.24 16.81
CA ARG A 114 2.01 0.64 15.50
C ARG A 114 3.32 0.32 14.79
N GLN A 115 4.32 1.20 14.91
CA GLN A 115 5.67 0.94 14.41
C GLN A 115 6.31 -0.27 15.10
N ILE A 116 6.14 -0.40 16.43
CA ILE A 116 6.62 -1.56 17.18
C ILE A 116 5.95 -2.85 16.71
N ASP A 117 4.63 -2.83 16.54
CA ASP A 117 3.87 -4.02 16.11
C ASP A 117 4.20 -4.41 14.67
N LEU A 118 4.42 -3.41 13.80
CA LEU A 118 4.84 -3.63 12.43
C LEU A 118 6.25 -4.24 12.37
N GLU A 119 7.20 -3.75 13.15
CA GLU A 119 8.56 -4.32 13.17
C GLU A 119 8.53 -5.77 13.70
N ARG A 120 7.69 -6.06 14.70
CA ARG A 120 7.46 -7.45 15.15
C ARG A 120 6.87 -8.32 14.03
N ALA A 121 5.92 -7.79 13.26
CA ALA A 121 5.34 -8.50 12.12
C ALA A 121 6.38 -8.78 11.03
N LEU A 122 7.21 -7.80 10.68
CA LEU A 122 8.27 -7.94 9.68
C LEU A 122 9.30 -8.98 10.11
N ASN A 123 9.72 -8.96 11.38
CA ASN A 123 10.63 -9.98 11.90
C ASN A 123 9.98 -11.37 11.90
N LYS A 124 8.70 -11.46 12.25
CA LYS A 124 7.95 -12.72 12.16
C LYS A 124 7.89 -13.27 10.73
N ILE A 125 7.75 -12.39 9.73
CA ILE A 125 7.79 -12.80 8.31
C ILE A 125 9.20 -13.29 7.96
N ARG A 126 10.24 -12.52 8.25
CA ARG A 126 11.64 -12.89 7.97
C ARG A 126 12.03 -14.23 8.61
N ASP A 127 11.59 -14.48 9.84
CA ASP A 127 11.86 -15.73 10.57
C ASP A 127 11.15 -16.97 9.97
N ASN A 128 10.14 -16.77 9.12
CA ASN A 128 9.29 -17.86 8.60
C ASN A 128 9.22 -17.89 7.07
N HIS A 129 9.82 -16.92 6.38
CA HIS A 129 9.85 -16.85 4.92
C HIS A 129 11.11 -17.58 4.44
N LEU A 130 10.88 -18.76 3.85
CA LEU A 130 11.91 -19.64 3.34
C LEU A 130 11.95 -19.59 1.81
N ASP A 131 13.13 -19.83 1.26
CA ASP A 131 13.31 -19.96 -0.18
C ASP A 131 12.76 -21.29 -0.72
N ILE A 132 12.92 -21.52 -2.04
CA ILE A 132 12.45 -22.75 -2.68
C ILE A 132 13.15 -24.03 -2.18
N ASN A 133 14.28 -23.88 -1.49
CA ASN A 133 15.07 -24.96 -0.91
C ASN A 133 14.84 -25.11 0.60
N GLU A 134 13.83 -24.42 1.16
CA GLU A 134 13.54 -24.34 2.59
C GLU A 134 14.66 -23.64 3.41
N GLU A 135 15.51 -22.83 2.76
CA GLU A 135 16.54 -22.03 3.44
C GLU A 135 16.00 -20.66 3.83
N VAL A 136 16.58 -20.07 4.90
CA VAL A 136 16.14 -18.77 5.41
C VAL A 136 16.52 -17.64 4.45
N ILE A 137 15.56 -16.79 4.10
CA ILE A 137 15.81 -15.57 3.33
C ILE A 137 16.28 -14.47 4.27
N SER A 138 17.58 -14.14 4.22
CA SER A 138 18.19 -13.14 5.09
C SER A 138 18.16 -11.71 4.55
N ASP A 139 17.56 -11.48 3.38
CA ASP A 139 17.57 -10.16 2.73
C ASP A 139 16.46 -9.24 3.25
N ARG A 140 16.40 -8.02 2.72
CA ARG A 140 15.38 -7.01 3.06
C ARG A 140 14.15 -7.08 2.14
N SER A 141 13.84 -8.25 1.58
CA SER A 141 12.67 -8.46 0.72
C SER A 141 11.34 -8.19 1.44
N ALA A 142 11.30 -8.19 2.78
CA ALA A 142 10.15 -7.76 3.55
C ALA A 142 10.37 -6.38 4.19
N GLY A 143 9.51 -5.43 3.82
CA GLY A 143 9.49 -4.07 4.36
C GLY A 143 8.08 -3.65 4.76
N GLY A 144 7.98 -2.64 5.60
CA GLY A 144 6.69 -2.08 5.93
C GLY A 144 6.76 -0.69 6.53
N LEU A 145 5.61 -0.03 6.57
CA LEU A 145 5.46 1.32 7.08
C LEU A 145 4.16 1.49 7.85
N ALA A 146 4.25 2.11 9.03
CA ALA A 146 3.09 2.65 9.72
C ALA A 146 2.88 4.09 9.30
N ILE A 147 1.75 4.35 8.67
CA ILE A 147 1.33 5.69 8.26
C ILE A 147 0.26 6.16 9.22
N ARG A 148 0.31 7.44 9.58
CA ARG A 148 -0.76 8.01 10.40
C ARG A 148 -2.08 8.06 9.64
N ASN A 149 -2.01 8.42 8.36
CA ASN A 149 -3.15 8.45 7.49
C ASN A 149 -2.67 8.50 6.03
N PHE A 150 -3.28 7.72 5.13
CA PHE A 150 -2.87 7.69 3.73
C PHE A 150 -3.26 8.96 2.97
N GLU A 151 -4.41 9.58 3.31
CA GLU A 151 -4.84 10.85 2.74
C GLU A 151 -3.84 11.98 2.99
N THR A 152 -3.05 11.92 4.07
CA THR A 152 -1.90 12.81 4.28
C THR A 152 -1.01 12.87 3.04
N TRP A 153 -0.69 11.74 2.41
CA TRP A 153 0.18 11.74 1.24
C TRP A 153 -0.49 12.33 0.01
N LEU A 154 -1.78 12.04 -0.17
CA LEU A 154 -2.56 12.59 -1.30
C LEU A 154 -2.71 14.11 -1.19
N LEU A 155 -2.82 14.64 0.04
CA LEU A 155 -2.97 16.06 0.32
C LEU A 155 -1.66 16.86 0.29
N ALA A 156 -0.50 16.22 0.18
CA ALA A 156 0.77 16.94 0.23
C ALA A 156 0.95 17.91 -0.95
N ASP A 157 0.38 17.58 -2.10
CA ASP A 157 0.28 18.45 -3.27
C ASP A 157 -1.10 19.12 -3.33
N THR A 158 -1.35 20.02 -2.38
CA THR A 158 -2.65 20.71 -2.22
C THR A 158 -3.08 21.43 -3.51
N GLN A 159 -2.13 21.96 -4.28
CA GLN A 159 -2.42 22.65 -5.54
C GLN A 159 -2.98 21.70 -6.60
N THR A 160 -2.36 20.53 -6.78
CA THR A 160 -2.87 19.51 -7.71
C THR A 160 -4.22 18.97 -7.24
N VAL A 161 -4.39 18.72 -5.94
CA VAL A 161 -5.68 18.28 -5.37
C VAL A 161 -6.77 19.31 -5.65
N SER A 162 -6.53 20.59 -5.34
CA SER A 162 -7.46 21.68 -5.62
C SER A 162 -7.85 21.76 -7.09
N THR A 163 -6.86 21.61 -7.99
CA THR A 163 -7.08 21.69 -9.43
C THR A 163 -7.95 20.53 -9.93
N ILE A 164 -7.67 19.30 -9.50
CA ILE A 164 -8.43 18.12 -9.91
C ILE A 164 -9.85 18.16 -9.37
N LEU A 165 -10.00 18.54 -8.11
CA LEU A 165 -11.30 18.57 -7.44
C LEU A 165 -12.12 19.82 -7.81
N GLY A 166 -11.49 20.86 -8.35
CA GLY A 166 -12.16 22.13 -8.61
C GLY A 166 -12.61 22.83 -7.33
N VAL A 167 -11.86 22.67 -6.24
CA VAL A 167 -12.15 23.26 -4.92
C VAL A 167 -10.94 24.03 -4.40
N GLU A 168 -11.17 25.10 -3.65
CA GLU A 168 -10.10 25.84 -2.99
C GLU A 168 -9.66 25.11 -1.72
N LEU A 169 -8.39 24.72 -1.66
CA LEU A 169 -7.76 24.18 -0.46
C LEU A 169 -6.65 25.10 -0.03
N GLU A 170 -6.66 25.46 1.25
CA GLU A 170 -5.54 26.16 1.86
C GLU A 170 -4.31 25.25 1.89
N LYS A 171 -3.13 25.88 1.83
CA LYS A 171 -1.88 25.15 1.99
C LYS A 171 -1.82 24.59 3.40
N LEU A 172 -1.63 23.28 3.50
CA LEU A 172 -1.52 22.59 4.77
C LEU A 172 -0.07 22.62 5.26
N GLU A 173 0.13 23.17 6.46
CA GLU A 173 1.44 23.17 7.12
C GLU A 173 1.56 21.97 8.07
N ASN A 174 2.78 21.45 8.24
CA ASN A 174 3.07 20.32 9.14
C ASN A 174 2.18 19.10 8.89
N LEU A 175 1.99 18.74 7.62
CA LEU A 175 1.02 17.76 7.14
C LEU A 175 1.04 16.42 7.92
N GLU A 176 2.24 15.90 8.23
CA GLU A 176 2.40 14.62 8.96
C GLU A 176 1.97 14.69 10.44
N HIS A 177 1.79 15.90 10.97
CA HIS A 177 1.32 16.16 12.34
C HIS A 177 -0.17 16.54 12.37
N LEU A 178 -0.85 16.62 11.23
CA LEU A 178 -2.28 16.88 11.18
C LEU A 178 -3.07 15.60 11.45
N ASP A 179 -4.09 15.73 12.30
CA ASP A 179 -4.92 14.61 12.75
C ASP A 179 -6.17 14.43 11.86
N ASN A 180 -6.51 15.47 11.09
CA ASN A 180 -7.77 15.58 10.35
C ASN A 180 -7.61 15.49 8.82
N THR A 181 -6.49 14.96 8.32
CA THR A 181 -6.22 14.88 6.86
C THR A 181 -7.28 14.06 6.13
N LYS A 182 -7.80 13.00 6.75
CA LYS A 182 -8.93 12.24 6.22
C LYS A 182 -10.16 13.11 6.01
N ASP A 183 -10.56 13.86 7.04
CA ASP A 183 -11.73 14.73 7.00
C ASP A 183 -11.54 15.88 6.00
N ILE A 184 -10.33 16.44 5.90
CA ILE A 184 -10.00 17.46 4.92
C ILE A 184 -10.23 16.93 3.51
N LEU A 185 -9.69 15.75 3.17
CA LEU A 185 -9.85 15.19 1.84
C LEU A 185 -11.32 14.79 1.55
N GLU A 186 -12.00 14.17 2.50
CA GLU A 186 -13.42 13.81 2.35
C GLU A 186 -14.30 15.06 2.14
N ASN A 187 -14.06 16.13 2.89
CA ASN A 187 -14.77 17.39 2.70
C ASN A 187 -14.50 17.98 1.32
N ALA A 188 -13.24 17.97 0.86
CA ALA A 188 -12.88 18.42 -0.49
C ALA A 188 -13.59 17.59 -1.59
N ILE A 189 -13.63 16.27 -1.43
CA ILE A 189 -14.32 15.35 -2.34
C ILE A 189 -15.83 15.60 -2.36
N SER A 190 -16.43 15.88 -1.21
CA SER A 190 -17.87 16.15 -1.08
C SER A 190 -18.29 17.44 -1.79
N GLN A 191 -17.41 18.43 -1.86
CA GLN A 191 -17.64 19.72 -2.52
C GLN A 191 -17.29 19.69 -4.02
N SER A 192 -16.52 18.70 -4.45
CA SER A 192 -16.07 18.56 -5.82
C SER A 192 -17.17 18.10 -6.77
N THR A 193 -17.16 18.62 -8.02
CA THR A 193 -17.97 18.11 -9.14
C THR A 193 -17.24 17.06 -9.99
N TYR A 194 -15.98 16.74 -9.67
CA TYR A 194 -15.18 15.77 -10.39
C TYR A 194 -15.81 14.36 -10.26
N LEU A 195 -15.97 13.66 -11.39
CA LEU A 195 -16.69 12.37 -11.46
C LEU A 195 -18.10 12.43 -10.83
N SER A 196 -18.82 13.55 -10.96
CA SER A 196 -20.17 13.71 -10.41
C SER A 196 -21.22 12.85 -11.12
N GLU A 197 -20.91 12.40 -12.33
CA GLU A 197 -21.69 11.43 -13.09
C GLU A 197 -21.59 10.00 -12.55
N ASP A 198 -20.56 9.69 -11.75
CA ASP A 198 -20.42 8.40 -11.09
C ASP A 198 -21.28 8.35 -9.83
N THR A 199 -22.43 7.69 -9.94
CA THR A 199 -23.39 7.50 -8.85
C THR A 199 -23.08 6.28 -7.97
N SER A 200 -21.99 5.57 -8.25
CA SER A 200 -21.57 4.44 -7.43
C SER A 200 -21.01 4.91 -6.09
N ASN A 201 -21.00 4.00 -5.11
CA ASN A 201 -20.29 4.20 -3.85
C ASN A 201 -18.76 4.22 -4.01
N GLN A 202 -18.23 4.03 -5.23
CA GLN A 202 -16.81 3.97 -5.53
C GLN A 202 -16.22 5.31 -5.97
N ARG A 203 -17.04 6.35 -6.15
CA ARG A 203 -16.58 7.69 -6.59
C ARG A 203 -15.41 8.20 -5.75
N SER A 204 -15.54 8.18 -4.42
CA SER A 204 -14.50 8.68 -3.50
C SER A 204 -13.18 7.89 -3.62
N LEU A 205 -13.27 6.58 -3.91
CA LEU A 205 -12.11 5.71 -4.14
C LEU A 205 -11.42 6.02 -5.47
N GLN A 206 -12.19 6.14 -6.56
CA GLN A 206 -11.66 6.50 -7.87
C GLN A 206 -10.96 7.85 -7.89
N ILE A 207 -11.50 8.83 -7.13
CA ILE A 207 -10.86 10.12 -6.95
C ILE A 207 -9.47 9.95 -6.32
N ARG A 208 -9.35 9.21 -5.21
CA ARG A 208 -8.06 8.94 -4.57
C ARG A 208 -7.08 8.25 -5.51
N TRP A 209 -7.54 7.29 -6.31
CA TRP A 209 -6.70 6.64 -7.32
C TRP A 209 -6.20 7.62 -8.38
N ASN A 210 -7.07 8.51 -8.84
CA ASN A 210 -6.71 9.56 -9.81
C ASN A 210 -5.77 10.62 -9.22
N LEU A 211 -5.92 10.95 -7.93
CA LEU A 211 -4.96 11.79 -7.21
C LEU A 211 -3.58 11.12 -7.20
N GLY A 212 -3.50 9.84 -6.82
CA GLY A 212 -2.25 9.07 -6.80
C GLY A 212 -1.49 9.04 -8.15
N LYS A 213 -2.20 9.18 -9.28
CA LYS A 213 -1.60 9.29 -10.62
C LYS A 213 -1.00 10.67 -10.93
N GLN A 214 -1.55 11.72 -10.34
CA GLN A 214 -1.30 13.11 -10.75
C GLN A 214 -0.44 13.90 -9.78
N ILE A 215 -0.53 13.63 -8.48
CA ILE A 215 0.25 14.35 -7.46
C ILE A 215 1.75 14.26 -7.70
N ASP A 216 2.48 15.34 -7.46
CA ASP A 216 3.93 15.39 -7.68
C ASP A 216 4.70 14.67 -6.55
N LEU A 217 5.43 13.62 -6.92
CA LEU A 217 6.20 12.80 -5.98
C LEU A 217 7.27 13.59 -5.21
N ALA A 218 7.88 14.59 -5.82
CA ALA A 218 8.87 15.45 -5.16
C ALA A 218 8.21 16.35 -4.11
N ILE A 219 7.00 16.83 -4.38
CA ILE A 219 6.22 17.62 -3.41
C ILE A 219 5.82 16.74 -2.23
N ILE A 220 5.33 15.52 -2.46
CA ILE A 220 4.95 14.61 -1.37
C ILE A 220 6.17 14.27 -0.51
N LYS A 221 7.33 13.98 -1.11
CA LYS A 221 8.56 13.72 -0.32
C LYS A 221 8.98 14.91 0.54
N THR A 222 8.78 16.12 0.03
CA THR A 222 9.14 17.35 0.75
C THR A 222 8.14 17.65 1.87
N GLY A 223 6.85 17.44 1.61
CA GLY A 223 5.78 17.66 2.59
C GLY A 223 5.65 16.55 3.64
N CYS A 224 6.11 15.33 3.30
CA CYS A 224 6.04 14.14 4.14
C CYS A 224 7.43 13.46 4.29
N PRO A 225 8.40 14.12 4.95
CA PRO A 225 9.76 13.61 5.06
C PRO A 225 9.88 12.36 5.95
N GLN A 226 9.07 12.21 6.99
CA GLN A 226 9.18 11.07 7.93
C GLN A 226 8.33 9.87 7.51
N GLY A 227 7.26 10.10 6.75
CA GLY A 227 6.34 9.09 6.23
C GLY A 227 6.72 8.69 4.81
N TYR A 228 6.34 9.51 3.81
CA TYR A 228 6.48 9.14 2.40
C TYR A 228 7.94 9.07 1.93
N ALA A 229 8.78 10.05 2.30
CA ALA A 229 10.18 10.03 1.86
C ALA A 229 10.96 8.85 2.48
N ALA A 230 10.79 8.60 3.79
CA ALA A 230 11.40 7.45 4.45
C ALA A 230 10.92 6.10 3.88
N PHE A 231 9.64 6.01 3.54
CA PHE A 231 9.07 4.86 2.85
C PHE A 231 9.71 4.60 1.50
N THR A 232 9.74 5.62 0.63
CA THR A 232 10.31 5.47 -0.71
C THR A 232 11.79 5.13 -0.66
N GLN A 233 12.55 5.68 0.29
CA GLN A 233 13.92 5.27 0.52
C GLN A 233 14.03 3.78 0.88
N SER A 234 13.19 3.31 1.81
CA SER A 234 13.16 1.90 2.24
C SER A 234 12.75 0.97 1.09
N LEU A 235 11.74 1.36 0.31
CA LEU A 235 11.29 0.67 -0.91
C LEU A 235 12.43 0.50 -1.91
N LEU A 236 13.19 1.57 -2.18
CA LEU A 236 14.30 1.53 -3.13
C LEU A 236 15.47 0.69 -2.63
N VAL A 237 15.73 0.66 -1.32
CA VAL A 237 16.73 -0.23 -0.72
C VAL A 237 16.31 -1.69 -0.85
N ALA A 238 15.06 -2.02 -0.51
CA ALA A 238 14.53 -3.38 -0.63
C ALA A 238 14.54 -3.86 -2.10
N THR A 239 14.13 -2.98 -3.02
CA THR A 239 14.14 -3.24 -4.46
C THR A 239 15.53 -3.60 -5.00
N LYS A 240 16.60 -3.00 -4.46
CA LYS A 240 17.98 -3.32 -4.85
C LYS A 240 18.45 -4.66 -4.30
N ALA A 241 17.87 -5.15 -3.22
CA ALA A 241 18.26 -6.43 -2.61
C ALA A 241 17.71 -7.64 -3.41
N VAL A 242 16.59 -7.45 -4.10
CA VAL A 242 15.88 -8.52 -4.83
C VAL A 242 16.25 -8.60 -6.32
N LYS A 243 17.25 -7.84 -6.77
CA LYS A 243 17.64 -7.69 -8.18
C LYS A 243 19.09 -8.09 -8.41
#